data_AF-A0A520C881-F1
#
_entry.id   AF-A0A520C881-F1
#
_cell.length_a   1.000
_cell.length_b   1.000
_cell.length_c   1.000
_cell.angle_alpha   90.00
_cell.angle_beta   90.00
_cell.angle_gamma   90.00
#
_symmetry.space_group_name_H-M   'P 1'
#
loop_
_entity.id
_entity.type
_entity.pdbx_description
1 polymer ?
#
loop_
_entity_poly.entity_id
_entity_poly.type
_entity_poly.pdbx_seq_one_letter_code
_entity_poly.pdbx_strand_id
1 'polypeptide(L)'
;MKKLKSIIYLLLPCIILFSCKSGPFNLLKPATPHQAYERKLVSAGLDKTAIGTKWINNAQQSLQKAVAIKLPYQETGYFSAEKNEAIAFKFQLLKGQKLQVNLNRKPIENFMIYSDLFELDGTDYKFLASADTLGFNIQLDADQSGTYILRLQPELLGSGEFTLAITAGASLNFPLKSANRNSIKSLWGVDRDKGARRHEGIDIFAPLRTPVLAVADGTVTRVNSNNLGGKVVWFRPQNKSYTLYYAHLDEQTVTDGQAVVLGDTLGLMGTTGNAQGGLPHLHLGIYTNGGAVDPMPYVDPTVQTAPKIISSTLALNTTMRTNAAVKLLVDSQLVSLNSGTIVRINAASQNNYRVELPNGKFSYIANTKLNEVKKPLRTIKVNLAEQALFDKPEATAAVKSLLKNGDIVGVIGSFENYQLVVNDDNIVGWMLK
;
A
#
# COMPACT_ATOMS: atom_id res chain seq x y z
N MET A 1 -24.92 80.33 8.48
CA MET A 1 -25.84 79.16 8.48
C MET A 1 -25.16 77.97 7.83
N LYS A 2 -25.02 76.87 8.59
CA LYS A 2 -24.96 75.45 8.19
C LYS A 2 -24.51 75.14 6.73
N LYS A 3 -23.39 74.44 6.55
CA LYS A 3 -23.36 72.97 6.44
C LYS A 3 -21.92 72.45 6.27
N LEU A 4 -21.56 71.65 7.26
CA LEU A 4 -20.43 70.74 7.37
C LEU A 4 -20.42 69.77 6.17
N LYS A 5 -19.29 69.62 5.47
CA LYS A 5 -18.98 68.39 4.72
C LYS A 5 -17.57 67.96 5.10
N SER A 6 -17.56 66.84 5.83
CA SER A 6 -16.39 66.17 6.39
C SER A 6 -15.45 65.70 5.29
N ILE A 7 -14.20 66.15 5.34
CA ILE A 7 -13.09 65.55 4.59
C ILE A 7 -12.58 64.41 5.48
N ILE A 8 -13.03 63.18 5.19
CA ILE A 8 -12.45 61.97 5.79
C ILE A 8 -11.41 61.45 4.80
N TYR A 9 -10.14 61.73 5.10
CA TYR A 9 -9.04 60.94 4.59
C TYR A 9 -9.14 59.55 5.23
N LEU A 10 -9.66 58.57 4.51
CA LEU A 10 -9.52 57.17 4.92
C LEU A 10 -8.08 56.74 4.58
N LEU A 11 -7.16 57.03 5.52
CA LEU A 11 -5.86 56.38 5.59
C LEU A 11 -6.13 54.88 5.77
N LEU A 12 -6.01 54.11 4.69
CA LEU A 12 -5.98 52.66 4.74
C LEU A 12 -4.71 52.27 5.50
N PRO A 13 -4.78 51.68 6.71
CA PRO A 13 -3.60 51.04 7.24
C PRO A 13 -3.41 49.78 6.40
N CYS A 14 -2.44 49.82 5.50
CA CYS A 14 -1.90 48.64 4.86
C CYS A 14 -1.28 47.81 5.98
N ILE A 15 -2.10 46.98 6.64
CA ILE A 15 -1.62 45.93 7.54
C ILE A 15 -0.95 44.91 6.63
N ILE A 16 0.33 45.15 6.36
CA ILE A 16 1.23 44.13 5.87
C ILE A 16 1.33 43.14 7.03
N LEU A 17 0.48 42.13 7.02
CA LEU A 17 0.71 40.92 7.80
C LEU A 17 1.98 40.29 7.21
N PHE A 18 3.14 40.72 7.71
CA PHE A 18 4.34 39.91 7.73
C PHE A 18 4.00 38.68 8.59
N SER A 19 3.35 37.69 7.96
CA SER A 19 3.17 36.36 8.53
C SER A 19 4.51 35.63 8.47
N CYS A 20 5.46 36.05 9.29
CA CYS A 20 6.46 35.13 9.79
C CYS A 20 5.74 34.19 10.76
N LYS A 21 5.39 33.00 10.29
CA LYS A 21 5.42 31.76 11.08
C LYS A 21 5.40 30.57 10.13
N SER A 22 6.59 30.18 9.71
CA SER A 22 6.97 28.81 9.41
C SER A 22 6.77 27.96 10.68
N GLY A 23 5.51 27.64 10.99
CA GLY A 23 5.21 26.46 11.80
C GLY A 23 5.33 25.21 10.92
N PRO A 24 5.66 24.03 11.46
CA PRO A 24 5.86 22.80 10.69
C PRO A 24 4.58 22.27 10.02
N PHE A 25 3.45 22.95 10.20
CA PHE A 25 2.14 22.48 9.77
C PHE A 25 1.45 23.49 8.84
N ASN A 26 0.95 22.98 7.72
CA ASN A 26 0.11 23.73 6.80
C ASN A 26 -1.29 23.90 7.42
N LEU A 27 -1.72 25.15 7.65
CA LEU A 27 -3.00 25.51 8.28
C LEU A 27 -4.20 25.49 7.32
N LEU A 28 -3.96 25.38 6.01
CA LEU A 28 -4.99 25.49 4.97
C LEU A 28 -5.56 24.15 4.51
N LYS A 29 -4.95 23.02 4.91
CA LYS A 29 -5.45 21.67 4.63
C LYS A 29 -5.81 20.96 5.94
N PRO A 30 -6.93 20.20 5.99
CA PRO A 30 -7.23 19.35 7.12
C PRO A 30 -6.05 18.40 7.39
N ALA A 31 -5.69 18.20 8.66
CA ALA A 31 -4.69 17.23 9.03
C ALA A 31 -5.19 15.81 8.77
N THR A 32 -4.31 14.93 8.31
CA THR A 32 -4.57 13.49 8.34
C THR A 32 -4.74 13.01 9.79
N PRO A 33 -5.38 11.85 10.07
CA PRO A 33 -5.44 11.30 11.42
C PRO A 33 -4.06 11.16 12.08
N HIS A 34 -3.06 10.72 11.29
CA HIS A 34 -1.65 10.66 11.73
C HIS A 34 -1.11 12.03 12.13
N GLN A 35 -1.25 13.04 11.26
CA GLN A 35 -0.81 14.41 11.54
C GLN A 35 -1.56 15.05 12.71
N ALA A 36 -2.84 14.75 12.87
CA ALA A 36 -3.64 15.22 14.00
C ALA A 36 -3.12 14.62 15.31
N TYR A 37 -2.74 13.34 15.32
CA TYR A 37 -2.09 12.71 16.47
C TYR A 37 -0.69 13.28 16.74
N GLU A 38 0.12 13.48 15.70
CA GLU A 38 1.42 14.14 15.83
C GLU A 38 1.30 15.52 16.47
N ARG A 39 0.32 16.34 16.04
CA ARG A 39 0.04 17.64 16.65
C ARG A 39 -0.35 17.53 18.12
N LYS A 40 -1.05 16.48 18.54
CA LYS A 40 -1.35 16.22 19.96
C LYS A 40 -0.07 15.93 20.75
N LEU A 41 0.84 15.12 20.20
CA LEU A 41 2.14 14.84 20.83
C LEU A 41 2.95 16.13 21.01
N VAL A 42 3.04 16.95 19.96
CA VAL A 42 3.76 18.23 20.00
C VAL A 42 3.12 19.19 21.01
N SER A 43 1.79 19.28 21.01
CA SER A 43 1.06 20.16 21.95
C SER A 43 1.23 19.73 23.41
N ALA A 44 1.42 18.42 23.65
CA ALA A 44 1.73 17.86 24.97
C ALA A 44 3.23 17.97 25.33
N GLY A 45 4.08 18.49 24.45
CA GLY A 45 5.53 18.57 24.63
C GLY A 45 6.26 17.23 24.54
N LEU A 46 5.58 16.18 24.05
CA LEU A 46 6.16 14.84 23.91
C LEU A 46 7.16 14.75 22.76
N ASP A 47 7.08 15.64 21.78
CA ASP A 47 8.06 15.79 20.68
C ASP A 47 9.48 16.10 21.19
N LYS A 48 9.61 16.62 22.41
CA LYS A 48 10.88 16.89 23.10
C LYS A 48 11.38 15.71 23.96
N THR A 49 10.61 14.63 24.03
CA THR A 49 10.99 13.41 24.75
C THR A 49 11.56 12.39 23.77
N ALA A 50 12.48 11.54 24.23
CA ALA A 50 13.07 10.50 23.38
C ALA A 50 12.02 9.62 22.70
N ILE A 51 10.91 9.31 23.40
CA ILE A 51 9.86 8.44 22.87
C ILE A 51 8.98 9.13 21.81
N GLY A 52 8.59 10.40 22.03
CA GLY A 52 7.82 11.14 21.04
C GLY A 52 8.64 11.51 19.81
N THR A 53 9.90 11.96 20.00
CA THR A 53 10.83 12.18 18.87
C THR A 53 11.02 10.90 18.06
N LYS A 54 11.17 9.73 18.72
CA LYS A 54 11.29 8.44 18.04
C LYS A 54 10.05 8.09 17.24
N TRP A 55 8.85 8.34 17.77
CA TRP A 55 7.61 8.10 17.04
C TRP A 55 7.52 8.96 15.77
N ILE A 56 7.85 10.24 15.85
CA ILE A 56 7.85 11.17 14.70
C ILE A 56 8.89 10.72 13.66
N ASN A 57 10.11 10.41 14.09
CA ASN A 57 11.18 9.98 13.20
C ASN A 57 10.89 8.64 12.54
N ASN A 58 10.31 7.68 13.27
CA ASN A 58 9.94 6.38 12.73
C ASN A 58 8.91 6.52 11.60
N ALA A 59 7.99 7.48 11.71
CA ALA A 59 7.00 7.77 10.69
C ALA A 59 7.62 8.13 9.33
N GLN A 60 8.75 8.85 9.34
CA GLN A 60 9.50 9.24 8.14
C GLN A 60 10.42 8.11 7.67
N GLN A 61 11.16 7.50 8.58
CA GLN A 61 12.10 6.42 8.27
C GLN A 61 11.41 5.18 7.70
N SER A 62 10.17 4.89 8.13
CA SER A 62 9.42 3.73 7.61
C SER A 62 9.18 3.83 6.11
N LEU A 63 8.98 5.05 5.57
CA LEU A 63 8.75 5.25 4.13
C LEU A 63 9.98 4.83 3.31
N GLN A 64 11.18 5.18 3.77
CA GLN A 64 12.44 4.80 3.14
C GLN A 64 12.72 3.28 3.26
N LYS A 65 12.28 2.68 4.37
CA LYS A 65 12.45 1.26 4.68
C LYS A 65 11.23 0.41 4.26
N ALA A 66 10.41 0.92 3.34
CA ALA A 66 9.16 0.25 2.96
C ALA A 66 9.40 -1.15 2.41
N VAL A 67 8.66 -2.12 2.96
CA VAL A 67 8.74 -3.54 2.61
C VAL A 67 8.07 -3.75 1.26
N ALA A 68 8.79 -4.34 0.29
CA ALA A 68 8.22 -4.67 -1.01
C ALA A 68 7.18 -5.78 -0.90
N ILE A 69 5.99 -5.56 -1.43
CA ILE A 69 4.92 -6.56 -1.51
C ILE A 69 4.34 -6.61 -2.92
N LYS A 70 3.70 -7.74 -3.25
CA LYS A 70 2.90 -7.91 -4.47
C LYS A 70 1.43 -7.97 -4.09
N LEU A 71 0.59 -7.33 -4.88
CA LEU A 71 -0.87 -7.38 -4.69
C LEU A 71 -1.46 -8.59 -5.44
N PRO A 72 -2.54 -9.21 -4.93
CA PRO A 72 -3.19 -8.89 -3.66
C PRO A 72 -2.36 -9.39 -2.47
N TYR A 73 -2.46 -8.71 -1.33
CA TYR A 73 -1.62 -8.93 -0.17
C TYR A 73 -2.45 -9.00 1.12
N GLN A 74 -2.05 -9.87 2.04
CA GLN A 74 -2.62 -9.94 3.38
C GLN A 74 -1.57 -10.33 4.42
N GLU A 75 -1.56 -9.65 5.56
CA GLU A 75 -0.82 -10.09 6.75
C GLU A 75 -1.60 -9.82 8.04
N THR A 76 -1.29 -10.59 9.08
CA THR A 76 -1.65 -10.24 10.46
C THR A 76 -0.37 -10.00 11.23
N GLY A 77 -0.18 -8.78 11.71
CA GLY A 77 1.01 -8.35 12.43
C GLY A 77 0.73 -7.91 13.86
N TYR A 78 1.78 -7.58 14.59
CA TYR A 78 1.71 -7.10 15.97
C TYR A 78 2.59 -5.87 16.16
N PHE A 79 2.03 -4.82 16.75
CA PHE A 79 2.77 -3.67 17.23
C PHE A 79 3.09 -3.83 18.72
N SER A 80 4.37 -3.69 19.08
CA SER A 80 4.82 -3.68 20.48
C SER A 80 5.04 -2.24 20.97
N ALA A 81 4.47 -1.92 22.13
CA ALA A 81 4.60 -0.62 22.78
C ALA A 81 6.07 -0.22 23.01
N GLU A 82 6.95 -1.18 23.29
CA GLU A 82 8.37 -0.94 23.57
C GLU A 82 9.13 -0.47 22.33
N LYS A 83 8.69 -0.89 21.15
CA LYS A 83 9.41 -0.64 19.89
C LYS A 83 9.01 0.67 19.23
N ASN A 84 7.77 1.13 19.45
CA ASN A 84 7.19 2.34 18.84
C ASN A 84 7.33 2.32 17.30
N GLU A 85 7.02 1.17 16.68
CA GLU A 85 7.28 0.91 15.27
C GLU A 85 6.34 1.68 14.35
N ALA A 86 6.88 2.11 13.20
CA ALA A 86 6.09 2.41 12.02
C ALA A 86 6.52 1.44 10.93
N ILE A 87 5.57 0.92 10.17
CA ILE A 87 5.83 0.04 9.03
C ILE A 87 5.28 0.67 7.77
N ALA A 88 5.99 0.52 6.66
CA ALA A 88 5.45 0.86 5.36
C ALA A 88 5.57 -0.29 4.38
N PHE A 89 4.64 -0.35 3.43
CA PHE A 89 4.58 -1.34 2.37
C PHE A 89 4.65 -0.62 1.02
N LYS A 90 5.55 -1.05 0.15
CA LYS A 90 5.67 -0.53 -1.22
C LYS A 90 5.12 -1.55 -2.23
N PHE A 91 4.27 -1.09 -3.13
CA PHE A 91 3.63 -1.91 -4.16
C PHE A 91 3.42 -1.11 -5.46
N GLN A 92 3.13 -1.81 -6.55
CA GLN A 92 2.84 -1.19 -7.84
C GLN A 92 1.34 -1.11 -8.07
N LEU A 93 0.87 -0.01 -8.64
CA LEU A 93 -0.46 0.10 -9.25
C LEU A 93 -0.32 0.57 -10.69
N LEU A 94 -1.27 0.15 -11.51
CA LEU A 94 -1.46 0.67 -12.87
C LEU A 94 -2.54 1.74 -12.84
N LYS A 95 -2.36 2.79 -13.66
CA LYS A 95 -3.39 3.77 -13.94
C LYS A 95 -4.68 3.07 -14.36
N GLY A 96 -5.78 3.43 -13.71
CA GLY A 96 -7.09 2.81 -13.93
C GLY A 96 -7.44 1.69 -12.96
N GLN A 97 -6.51 1.23 -12.12
CA GLN A 97 -6.86 0.32 -11.03
C GLN A 97 -7.47 1.06 -9.85
N LYS A 98 -8.36 0.40 -9.11
CA LYS A 98 -8.86 0.82 -7.81
C LYS A 98 -8.17 0.03 -6.72
N LEU A 99 -7.45 0.74 -5.86
CA LEU A 99 -6.86 0.23 -4.63
C LEU A 99 -7.93 0.13 -3.55
N GLN A 100 -7.90 -0.97 -2.79
CA GLN A 100 -8.66 -1.14 -1.57
C GLN A 100 -7.72 -1.58 -0.45
N VAL A 101 -7.71 -0.84 0.66
CA VAL A 101 -6.95 -1.15 1.87
C VAL A 101 -7.93 -1.37 3.01
N ASN A 102 -7.95 -2.58 3.54
CA ASN A 102 -8.73 -2.93 4.72
C ASN A 102 -7.79 -3.17 5.89
N LEU A 103 -8.05 -2.51 7.01
CA LEU A 103 -7.24 -2.62 8.22
C LEU A 103 -8.13 -2.87 9.44
N ASN A 104 -7.95 -4.04 10.04
CA ASN A 104 -8.58 -4.41 11.31
C ASN A 104 -7.55 -4.43 12.43
N ARG A 105 -8.00 -4.31 13.67
CA ARG A 105 -7.15 -4.26 14.86
C ARG A 105 -7.71 -5.11 16.02
N LYS A 106 -6.82 -5.47 16.95
CA LYS A 106 -7.15 -6.11 18.22
C LYS A 106 -6.15 -5.64 19.30
N PRO A 107 -6.59 -5.11 20.45
CA PRO A 107 -7.99 -4.91 20.85
C PRO A 107 -8.70 -3.88 19.96
N ILE A 108 -10.04 -3.95 19.94
CA ILE A 108 -10.88 -3.02 19.15
C ILE A 108 -10.91 -1.64 19.80
N GLU A 109 -10.82 -1.59 21.13
CA GLU A 109 -10.81 -0.37 21.93
C GLU A 109 -9.38 -0.05 22.38
N ASN A 110 -9.10 1.25 22.60
CA ASN A 110 -7.83 1.74 23.18
C ASN A 110 -6.56 1.31 22.42
N PHE A 111 -6.67 1.10 21.11
CA PHE A 111 -5.51 0.79 20.26
C PHE A 111 -5.69 1.37 18.86
N MET A 112 -5.22 2.60 18.62
CA MET A 112 -5.32 3.28 17.34
C MET A 112 -4.18 2.92 16.39
N ILE A 113 -4.50 2.73 15.10
CA ILE A 113 -3.51 2.67 14.01
C ILE A 113 -3.90 3.71 12.96
N TYR A 114 -2.90 4.52 12.59
CA TYR A 114 -3.01 5.51 11.53
C TYR A 114 -2.43 4.96 10.24
N SER A 115 -3.12 5.21 9.14
CA SER A 115 -2.73 4.76 7.79
C SER A 115 -2.60 5.96 6.87
N ASP A 116 -1.48 6.07 6.16
CA ASP A 116 -1.28 7.10 5.14
C ASP A 116 -0.76 6.46 3.85
N LEU A 117 -1.37 6.85 2.73
CA LEU A 117 -1.05 6.39 1.39
C LEU A 117 -0.35 7.50 0.61
N PHE A 118 0.76 7.13 -0.01
CA PHE A 118 1.59 8.01 -0.83
C PHE A 118 1.79 7.42 -2.22
N GLU A 119 1.87 8.29 -3.22
CA GLU A 119 2.45 8.02 -4.53
C GLU A 119 3.93 8.42 -4.47
N LEU A 120 4.83 7.55 -4.94
CA LEU A 120 6.25 7.87 -5.05
C LEU A 120 6.51 8.50 -6.43
N ASP A 121 6.87 9.79 -6.42
CA ASP A 121 7.23 10.56 -7.60
C ASP A 121 8.73 10.92 -7.54
N GLY A 122 9.55 10.15 -8.24
CA GLY A 122 11.00 10.19 -8.10
C GLY A 122 11.44 9.85 -6.67
N THR A 123 11.86 10.85 -5.90
CA THR A 123 12.22 10.73 -4.48
C THR A 123 11.17 11.26 -3.52
N ASP A 124 10.12 11.91 -4.03
CA ASP A 124 9.14 12.61 -3.23
C ASP A 124 7.92 11.70 -2.95
N TYR A 125 7.41 11.79 -1.72
CA TYR A 125 6.22 11.07 -1.28
C TYR A 125 5.01 12.00 -1.37
N LYS A 126 4.26 11.90 -2.46
CA LYS A 126 3.03 12.68 -2.66
C LYS A 126 1.89 12.03 -1.89
N PHE A 127 1.38 12.70 -0.87
CA PHE A 127 0.24 12.23 -0.09
C PHE A 127 -1.04 12.12 -0.95
N LEU A 128 -1.76 11.01 -0.80
CA LEU A 128 -2.99 10.71 -1.56
C LEU A 128 -4.21 10.53 -0.67
N ALA A 129 -4.10 9.72 0.38
CA ALA A 129 -5.21 9.37 1.25
C ALA A 129 -4.71 8.99 2.64
N SER A 130 -5.59 9.10 3.63
CA SER A 130 -5.32 8.66 4.99
C SER A 130 -6.58 8.09 5.62
N ALA A 131 -6.38 7.18 6.56
CA ALA A 131 -7.44 6.62 7.39
C ALA A 131 -6.90 6.34 8.81
N ASP A 132 -7.81 6.02 9.70
CA ASP A 132 -7.50 5.41 10.98
C ASP A 132 -8.44 4.24 11.25
N THR A 133 -8.19 3.53 12.33
CA THR A 133 -9.00 2.37 12.73
C THR A 133 -10.34 2.74 13.41
N LEU A 134 -10.75 4.02 13.42
CA LEU A 134 -12.10 4.46 13.82
C LEU A 134 -13.01 4.71 12.63
N GLY A 135 -12.46 5.05 11.46
CA GLY A 135 -13.25 5.49 10.31
C GLY A 135 -12.64 5.13 8.96
N PHE A 136 -13.19 4.06 8.37
CA PHE A 136 -13.12 3.66 6.95
C PHE A 136 -11.80 3.08 6.40
N ASN A 137 -12.00 2.26 5.37
CA ASN A 137 -10.97 1.67 4.51
C ASN A 137 -10.51 2.68 3.47
N ILE A 138 -9.22 2.68 3.09
CA ILE A 138 -8.75 3.51 1.99
C ILE A 138 -9.22 2.89 0.67
N GLN A 139 -9.96 3.65 -0.13
CA GLN A 139 -10.27 3.34 -1.52
C GLN A 139 -9.80 4.47 -2.41
N LEU A 140 -9.05 4.14 -3.46
CA LEU A 140 -8.45 5.12 -4.36
C LEU A 140 -8.38 4.58 -5.77
N ASP A 141 -8.84 5.36 -6.75
CA ASP A 141 -8.54 5.10 -8.15
C ASP A 141 -7.13 5.62 -8.47
N ALA A 142 -6.25 4.75 -8.96
CA ALA A 142 -4.90 5.09 -9.37
C ALA A 142 -4.96 5.93 -10.65
N ASP A 143 -4.66 7.22 -10.51
CA ASP A 143 -4.60 8.15 -11.65
C ASP A 143 -3.27 8.04 -12.43
N GLN A 144 -2.26 7.40 -11.84
CA GLN A 144 -0.94 7.16 -12.41
C GLN A 144 -0.47 5.73 -12.19
N SER A 145 0.25 5.18 -13.17
CA SER A 145 0.98 3.92 -13.01
C SER A 145 2.28 4.19 -12.28
N GLY A 146 2.58 3.44 -11.22
CA GLY A 146 3.81 3.64 -10.49
C GLY A 146 3.86 2.96 -9.13
N THR A 147 4.79 3.44 -8.31
CA THR A 147 5.03 2.92 -6.96
C THR A 147 4.18 3.68 -5.94
N TYR A 148 3.48 2.93 -5.10
CA TYR A 148 2.67 3.45 -4.01
C TYR A 148 3.18 2.90 -2.69
N ILE A 149 3.04 3.69 -1.63
CA ILE A 149 3.50 3.35 -0.29
C ILE A 149 2.38 3.55 0.71
N LEU A 150 2.04 2.50 1.44
CA LEU A 150 1.12 2.55 2.58
C LEU A 150 1.93 2.48 3.87
N ARG A 151 1.86 3.52 4.69
CA ARG A 151 2.41 3.53 6.05
C ARG A 151 1.33 3.18 7.06
N LEU A 152 1.65 2.31 8.01
CA LEU A 152 0.88 2.05 9.23
C LEU A 152 1.71 2.45 10.45
N GLN A 153 1.10 3.15 11.39
CA GLN A 153 1.74 3.50 12.66
C GLN A 153 0.71 3.53 13.78
N PRO A 154 0.92 2.79 14.89
CA PRO A 154 0.05 2.85 16.04
C PRO A 154 0.24 4.18 16.79
N GLU A 155 -0.70 4.48 17.68
CA GLU A 155 -0.47 5.51 18.69
C GLU A 155 0.76 5.19 19.58
N LEU A 156 1.32 6.23 20.20
CA LEU A 156 2.49 6.13 21.06
C LEU A 156 2.22 5.12 22.19
N LEU A 157 3.15 4.18 22.42
CA LEU A 157 3.00 3.10 23.41
C LEU A 157 1.80 2.15 23.17
N GLY A 158 1.16 2.21 22.00
CA GLY A 158 0.10 1.27 21.63
C GLY A 158 0.65 -0.14 21.37
N SER A 159 -0.06 -1.15 21.86
CA SER A 159 0.22 -2.55 21.55
C SER A 159 -1.03 -3.30 21.10
N GLY A 160 -0.87 -4.14 20.07
CA GLY A 160 -1.99 -4.89 19.53
C GLY A 160 -1.69 -5.56 18.20
N GLU A 161 -2.56 -6.51 17.86
CA GLU A 161 -2.57 -7.17 16.56
C GLU A 161 -3.28 -6.30 15.52
N PHE A 162 -2.86 -6.40 14.26
CA PHE A 162 -3.58 -5.83 13.13
C PHE A 162 -3.70 -6.84 12.00
N THR A 163 -4.78 -6.79 11.22
CA THR A 163 -4.91 -7.53 9.98
C THR A 163 -5.05 -6.54 8.84
N LEU A 164 -4.06 -6.54 7.95
CA LEU A 164 -4.00 -5.70 6.76
C LEU A 164 -4.32 -6.55 5.53
N ALA A 165 -5.25 -6.09 4.70
CA ALA A 165 -5.48 -6.62 3.35
C ALA A 165 -5.41 -5.49 2.33
N ILE A 166 -4.59 -5.66 1.30
CA ILE A 166 -4.44 -4.71 0.19
C ILE A 166 -4.75 -5.42 -1.11
N THR A 167 -5.75 -4.93 -1.83
CA THR A 167 -6.15 -5.45 -3.14
C THR A 167 -6.20 -4.32 -4.17
N ALA A 168 -6.02 -4.69 -5.43
CA ALA A 168 -6.21 -3.80 -6.55
C ALA A 168 -7.03 -4.51 -7.62
N GLY A 169 -7.99 -3.81 -8.21
CA GLY A 169 -8.84 -4.32 -9.27
C GLY A 169 -9.22 -3.22 -10.25
N ALA A 170 -10.19 -3.49 -11.12
CA ALA A 170 -10.76 -2.52 -12.03
C ALA A 170 -11.40 -1.32 -11.28
N SER A 171 -11.18 -0.09 -11.76
CA SER A 171 -11.87 1.11 -11.23
C SER A 171 -13.28 1.28 -11.78
N LEU A 172 -13.54 0.73 -12.96
CA LEU A 172 -14.83 0.75 -13.65
C LEU A 172 -15.43 -0.66 -13.70
N ASN A 173 -16.74 -0.74 -13.85
CA ASN A 173 -17.42 -2.01 -14.02
C ASN A 173 -17.15 -2.60 -15.41
N PHE A 174 -17.43 -3.90 -15.55
CA PHE A 174 -17.38 -4.55 -16.86
C PHE A 174 -18.56 -4.07 -17.73
N PRO A 175 -18.35 -3.75 -19.03
CA PRO A 175 -19.39 -3.14 -19.89
C PRO A 175 -20.46 -4.13 -20.38
N LEU A 176 -20.47 -5.37 -19.89
CA LEU A 176 -21.47 -6.38 -20.20
C LEU A 176 -22.01 -6.97 -18.89
N LYS A 177 -23.29 -7.39 -18.89
CA LYS A 177 -23.94 -7.99 -17.71
C LYS A 177 -23.20 -9.22 -17.15
N SER A 178 -22.70 -10.08 -18.05
CA SER A 178 -21.93 -11.26 -17.68
C SER A 178 -20.44 -10.98 -17.84
N ALA A 179 -19.80 -10.62 -16.73
CA ALA A 179 -18.38 -10.35 -16.69
C ALA A 179 -17.54 -11.61 -16.98
N ASN A 180 -16.74 -11.59 -18.05
CA ASN A 180 -15.91 -12.72 -18.43
C ASN A 180 -14.61 -12.24 -19.08
N ARG A 181 -13.48 -12.44 -18.41
CA ARG A 181 -12.15 -12.02 -18.91
C ARG A 181 -11.80 -12.66 -20.26
N ASN A 182 -12.29 -13.86 -20.54
CA ASN A 182 -12.05 -14.59 -21.79
C ASN A 182 -12.84 -14.04 -22.99
N SER A 183 -13.81 -13.14 -22.75
CA SER A 183 -14.48 -12.40 -23.82
C SER A 183 -13.59 -11.30 -24.41
N ILE A 184 -12.55 -10.86 -23.68
CA ILE A 184 -11.59 -9.87 -24.17
C ILE A 184 -10.50 -10.58 -24.97
N LYS A 185 -10.62 -10.58 -26.30
CA LYS A 185 -9.75 -11.37 -27.19
C LYS A 185 -8.76 -10.54 -27.99
N SER A 186 -9.07 -9.27 -28.26
CA SER A 186 -8.11 -8.34 -28.88
C SER A 186 -7.68 -7.30 -27.85
N LEU A 187 -6.38 -7.24 -27.61
CA LEU A 187 -5.80 -6.41 -26.56
C LEU A 187 -5.26 -5.09 -27.12
N TRP A 188 -5.02 -4.17 -26.19
CA TRP A 188 -4.32 -2.92 -26.45
C TRP A 188 -2.99 -3.16 -27.18
N GLY A 189 -2.68 -2.29 -28.15
CA GLY A 189 -1.39 -2.30 -28.86
C GLY A 189 -1.22 -3.41 -29.92
N VAL A 190 -2.19 -4.30 -30.11
CA VAL A 190 -2.19 -5.28 -31.21
C VAL A 190 -2.12 -4.56 -32.57
N ASP A 191 -1.37 -5.11 -33.52
CA ASP A 191 -1.24 -4.55 -34.86
C ASP A 191 -2.59 -4.56 -35.59
N ARG A 192 -2.84 -3.49 -36.33
CA ARG A 192 -4.05 -3.30 -37.12
C ARG A 192 -3.69 -2.76 -38.49
N ASP A 193 -4.55 -3.01 -39.47
CA ASP A 193 -4.36 -2.58 -40.86
C ASP A 193 -2.95 -2.93 -41.38
N LYS A 194 -2.54 -4.18 -41.16
CA LYS A 194 -1.20 -4.70 -41.53
C LYS A 194 -0.03 -3.95 -40.87
N GLY A 195 -0.23 -3.44 -39.65
CA GLY A 195 0.80 -2.76 -38.86
C GLY A 195 0.81 -1.23 -39.05
N ALA A 196 -0.11 -0.67 -39.84
CA ALA A 196 -0.20 0.77 -40.05
C ALA A 196 -0.76 1.53 -38.83
N ARG A 197 -1.53 0.86 -37.97
CA ARG A 197 -2.00 1.41 -36.69
C ARG A 197 -1.88 0.40 -35.56
N ARG A 198 -1.84 0.90 -34.33
CA ARG A 198 -1.95 0.11 -33.10
C ARG A 198 -3.39 0.11 -32.60
N HIS A 199 -3.81 -0.97 -31.95
CA HIS A 199 -5.14 -1.06 -31.36
C HIS A 199 -5.28 -0.16 -30.12
N GLU A 200 -6.02 0.93 -30.24
CA GLU A 200 -6.25 1.91 -29.16
C GLU A 200 -7.43 1.56 -28.24
N GLY A 201 -7.57 0.27 -27.92
CA GLY A 201 -8.65 -0.21 -27.07
C GLY A 201 -8.57 -1.70 -26.81
N ILE A 202 -9.68 -2.27 -26.38
CA ILE A 202 -9.88 -3.71 -26.25
C ILE A 202 -11.16 -4.13 -26.97
N ASP A 203 -11.17 -5.35 -27.52
CA ASP A 203 -12.39 -5.91 -28.13
C ASP A 203 -12.98 -7.00 -27.24
N ILE A 204 -14.24 -6.81 -26.87
CA ILE A 204 -15.02 -7.67 -25.98
C ILE A 204 -16.11 -8.36 -26.80
N PHE A 205 -15.96 -9.66 -27.02
CA PHE A 205 -16.82 -10.45 -27.90
C PHE A 205 -18.04 -10.98 -27.15
N ALA A 206 -19.22 -10.78 -27.73
CA ALA A 206 -20.48 -11.38 -27.28
C ALA A 206 -21.45 -11.53 -28.48
N PRO A 207 -22.60 -12.21 -28.33
CA PRO A 207 -23.59 -12.31 -29.41
C PRO A 207 -24.07 -10.96 -29.94
N LEU A 208 -24.49 -10.93 -31.19
CA LEU A 208 -25.11 -9.76 -31.81
C LEU A 208 -26.27 -9.25 -30.95
N ARG A 209 -26.41 -7.92 -30.84
CA ARG A 209 -27.40 -7.20 -30.03
C ARG A 209 -27.30 -7.45 -28.51
N THR A 210 -26.18 -7.97 -28.01
CA THR A 210 -25.92 -7.98 -26.56
C THR A 210 -25.93 -6.54 -26.01
N PRO A 211 -26.66 -6.23 -24.93
CA PRO A 211 -26.64 -4.91 -24.31
C PRO A 211 -25.24 -4.53 -23.83
N VAL A 212 -24.82 -3.33 -24.19
CA VAL A 212 -23.57 -2.70 -23.79
C VAL A 212 -23.88 -1.63 -22.75
N LEU A 213 -23.23 -1.71 -21.60
CA LEU A 213 -23.63 -1.01 -20.38
C LEU A 213 -22.68 0.15 -20.05
N ALA A 214 -23.23 1.16 -19.38
CA ALA A 214 -22.47 2.20 -18.70
C ALA A 214 -21.65 1.57 -17.57
N VAL A 215 -20.35 1.82 -17.55
CA VAL A 215 -19.40 1.19 -16.61
C VAL A 215 -19.23 1.95 -15.30
N ALA A 216 -19.89 3.11 -15.18
CA ALA A 216 -19.97 3.97 -14.01
C ALA A 216 -21.13 4.95 -14.20
N ASP A 217 -21.44 5.74 -13.17
CA ASP A 217 -22.29 6.92 -13.32
C ASP A 217 -21.58 7.98 -14.17
N GLY A 218 -22.33 8.71 -14.99
CA GLY A 218 -21.74 9.76 -15.81
C GLY A 218 -22.67 10.35 -16.86
N THR A 219 -22.08 10.87 -17.93
CA THR A 219 -22.81 11.57 -18.98
C THR A 219 -22.36 11.10 -20.36
N VAL A 220 -23.32 10.85 -21.24
CA VAL A 220 -23.08 10.61 -22.66
C VAL A 220 -22.68 11.94 -23.30
N THR A 221 -21.44 12.02 -23.77
CA THR A 221 -20.89 13.26 -24.32
C THR A 221 -21.14 13.41 -25.81
N ARG A 222 -21.35 12.29 -26.53
CA ARG A 222 -21.62 12.27 -27.96
C ARG A 222 -22.14 10.90 -28.43
N VAL A 223 -23.08 10.91 -29.37
CA VAL A 223 -23.67 9.77 -30.04
C VAL A 223 -23.63 10.08 -31.53
N ASN A 224 -22.83 9.33 -32.29
CA ASN A 224 -22.65 9.60 -33.71
C ASN A 224 -22.26 8.35 -34.48
N SER A 225 -22.08 8.48 -35.79
CA SER A 225 -21.51 7.44 -36.65
C SER A 225 -20.21 7.91 -37.29
N ASN A 226 -19.26 7.02 -37.53
CA ASN A 226 -18.05 7.28 -38.31
C ASN A 226 -17.56 6.03 -39.06
N ASN A 227 -16.61 6.20 -39.99
CA ASN A 227 -16.14 5.12 -40.86
C ASN A 227 -15.44 3.97 -40.12
N LEU A 228 -14.70 4.27 -39.04
CA LEU A 228 -13.93 3.27 -38.31
C LEU A 228 -14.81 2.56 -37.28
N GLY A 229 -15.38 3.29 -36.33
CA GLY A 229 -16.18 2.74 -35.24
C GLY A 229 -17.63 2.42 -35.60
N GLY A 230 -18.13 2.80 -36.77
CA GLY A 230 -19.53 2.62 -37.11
C GLY A 230 -20.41 3.48 -36.22
N LYS A 231 -21.45 2.91 -35.61
CA LYS A 231 -22.28 3.58 -34.60
C LYS A 231 -21.55 3.59 -33.25
N VAL A 232 -21.38 4.78 -32.66
CA VAL A 232 -20.51 4.99 -31.50
C VAL A 232 -21.17 5.80 -30.39
N VAL A 233 -20.83 5.49 -29.14
CA VAL A 233 -21.21 6.29 -27.96
C VAL A 233 -19.94 6.72 -27.24
N TRP A 234 -19.81 8.02 -27.01
CA TRP A 234 -18.80 8.60 -26.14
C TRP A 234 -19.40 8.87 -24.76
N PHE A 235 -18.76 8.36 -23.73
CA PHE A 235 -19.26 8.38 -22.36
C PHE A 235 -18.18 8.90 -21.41
N ARG A 236 -18.53 9.87 -20.55
CA ARG A 236 -17.63 10.41 -19.53
C ARG A 236 -18.12 10.03 -18.13
N PRO A 237 -17.36 9.20 -17.38
CA PRO A 237 -17.68 8.91 -15.99
C PRO A 237 -17.58 10.19 -15.14
N GLN A 238 -18.42 10.27 -14.12
CA GLN A 238 -18.44 11.40 -13.22
C GLN A 238 -17.09 11.57 -12.51
N ASN A 239 -16.64 12.83 -12.36
CA ASN A 239 -15.37 13.20 -11.70
C ASN A 239 -14.11 12.58 -12.33
N LYS A 240 -14.17 12.12 -13.58
CA LYS A 240 -13.02 11.58 -14.32
C LYS A 240 -12.61 12.51 -15.45
N SER A 241 -11.29 12.58 -15.69
CA SER A 241 -10.66 13.39 -16.73
C SER A 241 -10.47 12.63 -18.06
N TYR A 242 -11.16 11.51 -18.23
CA TYR A 242 -11.09 10.66 -19.42
C TYR A 242 -12.47 10.36 -19.97
N THR A 243 -12.55 10.00 -21.25
CA THR A 243 -13.79 9.65 -21.96
C THR A 243 -13.64 8.25 -22.53
N LEU A 244 -14.70 7.46 -22.44
CA LEU A 244 -14.78 6.12 -23.00
C LEU A 244 -15.44 6.18 -24.37
N TYR A 245 -14.97 5.32 -25.27
CA TYR A 245 -15.47 5.15 -26.62
C TYR A 245 -16.01 3.74 -26.80
N TYR A 246 -17.31 3.65 -27.05
CA TYR A 246 -18.01 2.41 -27.31
C TYR A 246 -18.34 2.35 -28.80
N ALA A 247 -17.80 1.37 -29.51
CA ALA A 247 -17.93 1.29 -30.97
C ALA A 247 -18.46 -0.06 -31.47
N HIS A 248 -18.69 -0.10 -32.78
CA HIS A 248 -19.26 -1.21 -33.54
C HIS A 248 -20.70 -1.54 -33.13
N LEU A 249 -21.45 -0.58 -32.59
CA LEU A 249 -22.81 -0.82 -32.11
C LEU A 249 -23.76 -1.13 -33.28
N ASP A 250 -24.73 -2.00 -33.05
CA ASP A 250 -25.88 -2.22 -33.95
C ASP A 250 -26.93 -1.13 -33.74
N GLU A 251 -27.10 -0.69 -32.49
CA GLU A 251 -28.09 0.30 -32.08
C GLU A 251 -27.53 1.17 -30.94
N GLN A 252 -27.81 2.48 -30.97
CA GLN A 252 -27.51 3.42 -29.89
C GLN A 252 -28.82 3.74 -29.18
N THR A 253 -28.88 3.50 -27.88
CA THR A 253 -30.13 3.63 -27.08
C THR A 253 -30.16 4.89 -26.23
N VAL A 254 -29.17 5.76 -26.41
CA VAL A 254 -28.96 7.00 -25.64
C VAL A 254 -28.75 8.19 -26.57
N THR A 255 -28.85 9.39 -26.02
CA THR A 255 -28.65 10.66 -26.75
C THR A 255 -27.56 11.53 -26.13
N ASP A 256 -27.06 12.51 -26.90
CA ASP A 256 -26.11 13.51 -26.42
C ASP A 256 -26.61 14.22 -25.15
N GLY A 257 -25.72 14.38 -24.17
CA GLY A 257 -26.01 15.05 -22.90
C GLY A 257 -26.78 14.20 -21.89
N GLN A 258 -27.20 12.98 -22.24
CA GLN A 258 -27.94 12.11 -21.32
C GLN A 258 -27.07 11.72 -20.13
N ALA A 259 -27.57 11.97 -18.91
CA ALA A 259 -27.03 11.40 -17.69
C ALA A 259 -27.46 9.92 -17.59
N VAL A 260 -26.53 9.06 -17.22
CA VAL A 260 -26.74 7.63 -17.04
C VAL A 260 -26.14 7.18 -15.72
N VAL A 261 -26.71 6.15 -15.13
CA VAL A 261 -26.16 5.50 -13.95
C VAL A 261 -25.47 4.20 -14.34
N LEU A 262 -24.61 3.71 -13.46
CA LEU A 262 -23.93 2.43 -13.60
C LEU A 262 -24.93 1.32 -13.98
N GLY A 263 -24.65 0.63 -15.10
CA GLY A 263 -25.46 -0.49 -15.60
C GLY A 263 -26.56 -0.11 -16.59
N ASP A 264 -26.81 1.17 -16.84
CA ASP A 264 -27.72 1.60 -17.91
C ASP A 264 -27.22 1.13 -19.28
N THR A 265 -28.14 0.78 -20.19
CA THR A 265 -27.78 0.35 -21.54
C THR A 265 -27.48 1.56 -22.43
N LEU A 266 -26.26 1.63 -22.95
CA LEU A 266 -25.79 2.67 -23.89
C LEU A 266 -26.10 2.31 -25.35
N GLY A 267 -26.17 1.02 -25.65
CA GLY A 267 -26.48 0.53 -26.98
C GLY A 267 -26.45 -0.99 -27.05
N LEU A 268 -26.66 -1.51 -28.24
CA LEU A 268 -26.64 -2.95 -28.53
C LEU A 268 -25.43 -3.28 -29.40
N MET A 269 -24.70 -4.34 -29.05
CA MET A 269 -23.49 -4.77 -29.75
C MET A 269 -23.78 -5.12 -31.21
N GLY A 270 -22.88 -4.74 -32.12
CA GLY A 270 -23.02 -4.95 -33.55
C GLY A 270 -21.72 -5.31 -34.25
N THR A 271 -21.69 -5.00 -35.55
CA THR A 271 -20.53 -5.13 -36.44
C THR A 271 -20.38 -3.91 -37.35
N THR A 272 -20.91 -2.75 -36.95
CA THR A 272 -20.89 -1.55 -37.83
C THR A 272 -19.48 -0.93 -37.93
N GLY A 273 -19.23 -0.16 -38.99
CA GLY A 273 -17.91 0.42 -39.25
C GLY A 273 -16.94 -0.61 -39.84
N ASN A 274 -15.67 -0.54 -39.46
CA ASN A 274 -14.65 -1.45 -39.99
C ASN A 274 -14.69 -2.87 -39.39
N ALA A 275 -15.62 -3.15 -38.46
CA ALA A 275 -15.90 -4.49 -37.94
C ALA A 275 -16.85 -5.30 -38.85
N GLN A 276 -17.35 -4.71 -39.94
CA GLN A 276 -18.32 -5.35 -40.82
C GLN A 276 -17.75 -6.64 -41.43
N GLY A 277 -18.55 -7.71 -41.40
CA GLY A 277 -18.14 -9.05 -41.86
C GLY A 277 -17.35 -9.87 -40.82
N GLY A 278 -16.99 -9.27 -39.68
CA GLY A 278 -16.36 -9.96 -38.55
C GLY A 278 -17.37 -10.52 -37.54
N LEU A 279 -16.84 -11.10 -36.45
CA LEU A 279 -17.65 -11.50 -35.29
C LEU A 279 -18.10 -10.26 -34.50
N PRO A 280 -19.35 -10.21 -34.00
CA PRO A 280 -19.82 -9.12 -33.15
C PRO A 280 -18.94 -8.93 -31.91
N HIS A 281 -18.59 -7.68 -31.64
CA HIS A 281 -17.80 -7.30 -30.47
C HIS A 281 -18.03 -5.83 -30.13
N LEU A 282 -17.78 -5.48 -28.88
CA LEU A 282 -17.62 -4.11 -28.45
C LEU A 282 -16.14 -3.76 -28.53
N HIS A 283 -15.81 -2.73 -29.32
CA HIS A 283 -14.53 -2.04 -29.15
C HIS A 283 -14.69 -0.98 -28.05
N LEU A 284 -13.90 -1.10 -27.00
CA LEU A 284 -13.85 -0.17 -25.88
C LEU A 284 -12.50 0.56 -25.88
N GLY A 285 -12.53 1.88 -26.07
CA GLY A 285 -11.37 2.76 -25.95
C GLY A 285 -11.47 3.69 -24.74
N ILE A 286 -10.34 4.10 -24.17
CA ILE A 286 -10.28 5.13 -23.12
C ILE A 286 -9.33 6.23 -23.57
N TYR A 287 -9.83 7.47 -23.59
CA TYR A 287 -9.12 8.64 -24.10
C TYR A 287 -8.94 9.68 -23.01
N THR A 288 -7.70 10.10 -22.80
CA THR A 288 -7.28 11.13 -21.84
C THR A 288 -6.73 12.35 -22.59
N ASN A 289 -6.39 13.43 -21.88
CA ASN A 289 -5.68 14.57 -22.48
C ASN A 289 -4.33 14.18 -23.11
N GLY A 290 -3.72 13.07 -22.66
CA GLY A 290 -2.48 12.53 -23.22
C GLY A 290 -2.67 11.52 -24.35
N GLY A 291 -3.90 11.34 -24.85
CA GLY A 291 -4.26 10.34 -25.86
C GLY A 291 -4.90 9.09 -25.28
N ALA A 292 -4.99 8.06 -26.12
CA ALA A 292 -5.56 6.76 -25.77
C ALA A 292 -4.70 6.03 -24.74
N VAL A 293 -5.34 5.31 -23.83
CA VAL A 293 -4.68 4.47 -22.81
C VAL A 293 -5.26 3.07 -22.80
N ASP A 294 -4.47 2.09 -22.33
CA ASP A 294 -4.92 0.71 -22.18
C ASP A 294 -6.17 0.64 -21.28
N PRO A 295 -7.32 0.16 -21.79
CA PRO A 295 -8.53 -0.01 -20.99
C PRO A 295 -8.42 -1.15 -19.97
N MET A 296 -7.52 -2.12 -20.15
CA MET A 296 -7.51 -3.35 -19.35
C MET A 296 -7.46 -3.08 -17.82
N PRO A 297 -6.58 -2.20 -17.29
CA PRO A 297 -6.56 -1.92 -15.86
C PRO A 297 -7.86 -1.31 -15.31
N TYR A 298 -8.68 -0.69 -16.17
CA TYR A 298 -9.92 -0.04 -15.77
C TYR A 298 -11.09 -1.00 -15.66
N VAL A 299 -11.11 -2.08 -16.46
CA VAL A 299 -12.30 -2.93 -16.63
C VAL A 299 -12.03 -4.43 -16.46
N ASP A 300 -10.81 -4.87 -16.12
CA ASP A 300 -10.53 -6.30 -15.92
C ASP A 300 -11.50 -6.89 -14.86
N PRO A 301 -12.39 -7.82 -15.25
CA PRO A 301 -13.38 -8.38 -14.32
C PRO A 301 -12.77 -9.40 -13.36
N THR A 302 -11.47 -9.69 -13.46
CA THR A 302 -10.78 -10.65 -12.59
C THR A 302 -10.70 -10.10 -11.17
N VAL A 303 -11.49 -10.68 -10.26
CA VAL A 303 -11.42 -10.36 -8.83
C VAL A 303 -10.27 -11.14 -8.19
N GLN A 304 -9.23 -10.43 -7.79
CA GLN A 304 -8.11 -11.02 -7.05
C GLN A 304 -8.36 -10.87 -5.55
N THR A 305 -8.59 -11.99 -4.86
CA THR A 305 -8.74 -12.00 -3.40
C THR A 305 -7.39 -12.04 -2.71
N ALA A 306 -7.28 -11.36 -1.56
CA ALA A 306 -6.08 -11.44 -0.74
C ALA A 306 -5.83 -12.89 -0.27
N PRO A 307 -4.56 -13.34 -0.28
CA PRO A 307 -4.24 -14.73 0.00
C PRO A 307 -4.41 -15.02 1.49
N LYS A 308 -5.03 -16.17 1.81
CA LYS A 308 -5.29 -16.57 3.20
C LYS A 308 -3.99 -16.71 3.99
N ILE A 309 -4.03 -16.30 5.26
CA ILE A 309 -2.94 -16.51 6.21
C ILE A 309 -3.02 -17.95 6.72
N ILE A 310 -1.93 -18.70 6.55
CA ILE A 310 -1.79 -20.10 6.98
C ILE A 310 -0.88 -20.19 8.21
N SER A 311 0.15 -19.35 8.28
CA SER A 311 1.04 -19.23 9.43
C SER A 311 0.29 -18.84 10.70
N SER A 312 0.68 -19.41 11.84
CA SER A 312 0.03 -19.17 13.13
C SER A 312 0.26 -17.74 13.63
N THR A 313 -0.81 -17.09 14.08
CA THR A 313 -0.71 -15.77 14.74
C THR A 313 -0.24 -15.84 16.19
N LEU A 314 -0.14 -17.05 16.77
CA LEU A 314 0.39 -17.22 18.13
C LEU A 314 1.90 -16.95 18.21
N ALA A 315 2.60 -17.00 17.08
CA ALA A 315 4.03 -16.70 17.02
C ALA A 315 4.33 -15.20 16.97
N LEU A 316 3.32 -14.33 16.82
CA LEU A 316 3.53 -12.88 16.70
C LEU A 316 4.22 -12.31 17.93
N ASN A 317 5.16 -11.39 17.69
CA ASN A 317 6.01 -10.77 18.71
C ASN A 317 6.91 -11.74 19.50
N THR A 318 7.05 -12.99 19.05
CA THR A 318 7.97 -13.97 19.66
C THR A 318 9.34 -13.97 18.99
N THR A 319 10.34 -14.47 19.72
CA THR A 319 11.66 -14.80 19.17
C THR A 319 11.69 -16.25 18.72
N MET A 320 12.04 -16.47 17.46
CA MET A 320 12.22 -17.80 16.88
C MET A 320 13.65 -17.96 16.36
N ARG A 321 14.00 -19.18 15.94
CA ARG A 321 15.27 -19.44 15.28
C ARG A 321 15.11 -20.28 14.02
N THR A 322 15.98 -20.05 13.04
CA THR A 322 16.03 -20.88 11.84
C THR A 322 16.40 -22.32 12.21
N ASN A 323 15.77 -23.31 11.57
CA ASN A 323 16.06 -24.73 11.79
C ASN A 323 17.00 -25.34 10.73
N ALA A 324 17.25 -24.59 9.65
CA ALA A 324 18.18 -24.92 8.58
C ALA A 324 18.81 -23.62 8.04
N ALA A 325 19.80 -23.74 7.16
CA ALA A 325 20.28 -22.59 6.41
C ALA A 325 19.16 -22.05 5.51
N VAL A 326 19.00 -20.73 5.47
CA VAL A 326 17.94 -20.05 4.69
C VAL A 326 18.57 -18.95 3.85
N LYS A 327 18.21 -18.88 2.57
CA LYS A 327 18.52 -17.74 1.70
C LYS A 327 17.29 -16.85 1.60
N LEU A 328 17.46 -15.55 1.80
CA LEU A 328 16.37 -14.59 1.82
C LEU A 328 16.78 -13.25 1.23
N LEU A 329 15.79 -12.45 0.83
CA LEU A 329 16.02 -11.10 0.31
C LEU A 329 15.89 -10.09 1.44
N VAL A 330 16.89 -9.23 1.57
CA VAL A 330 16.94 -8.11 2.50
C VAL A 330 17.38 -6.89 1.71
N ASP A 331 16.58 -5.83 1.67
CA ASP A 331 16.87 -4.63 0.87
C ASP A 331 17.24 -4.94 -0.59
N SER A 332 16.54 -5.91 -1.19
CA SER A 332 16.81 -6.43 -2.55
C SER A 332 18.15 -7.17 -2.72
N GLN A 333 18.89 -7.43 -1.65
CA GLN A 333 20.12 -8.20 -1.67
C GLN A 333 19.88 -9.60 -1.09
N LEU A 334 20.53 -10.62 -1.68
CA LEU A 334 20.43 -11.99 -1.22
C LEU A 334 21.35 -12.20 -0.01
N VAL A 335 20.77 -12.53 1.14
CA VAL A 335 21.48 -12.82 2.39
C VAL A 335 21.27 -14.29 2.75
N SER A 336 22.33 -14.95 3.21
CA SER A 336 22.27 -16.33 3.71
C SER A 336 22.33 -16.33 5.24
N LEU A 337 21.34 -16.92 5.88
CA LEU A 337 21.30 -17.16 7.31
C LEU A 337 21.68 -18.60 7.61
N ASN A 338 22.51 -18.80 8.63
CA ASN A 338 22.87 -20.13 9.13
C ASN A 338 21.69 -20.75 9.89
N SER A 339 21.71 -22.07 10.08
CA SER A 339 20.82 -22.72 11.05
C SER A 339 21.06 -22.17 12.46
N GLY A 340 20.00 -22.04 13.26
CA GLY A 340 20.04 -21.46 14.59
C GLY A 340 20.11 -19.92 14.61
N THR A 341 19.84 -19.25 13.48
CA THR A 341 19.80 -17.78 13.44
C THR A 341 18.56 -17.25 14.14
N ILE A 342 18.73 -16.32 15.09
CA ILE A 342 17.63 -15.70 15.82
C ILE A 342 16.90 -14.68 14.95
N VAL A 343 15.57 -14.68 15.01
CA VAL A 343 14.71 -13.70 14.36
C VAL A 343 13.52 -13.37 15.27
N ARG A 344 12.97 -12.16 15.16
CA ARG A 344 11.69 -11.80 15.78
C ARG A 344 10.56 -11.88 14.76
N ILE A 345 9.41 -12.42 15.16
CA ILE A 345 8.24 -12.53 14.29
C ILE A 345 7.39 -11.27 14.40
N ASN A 346 7.24 -10.52 13.30
CA ASN A 346 6.44 -9.30 13.25
C ASN A 346 5.03 -9.53 12.69
N ALA A 347 4.92 -10.38 11.68
CA ALA A 347 3.65 -10.68 11.03
C ALA A 347 3.62 -12.07 10.43
N ALA A 348 2.42 -12.62 10.30
CA ALA A 348 2.09 -13.83 9.57
C ALA A 348 1.47 -13.45 8.21
N SER A 349 2.02 -13.99 7.12
CA SER A 349 1.49 -13.78 5.76
C SER A 349 1.62 -15.05 4.94
N GLN A 350 0.50 -15.55 4.42
CA GLN A 350 0.45 -16.86 3.74
C GLN A 350 1.09 -17.96 4.60
N ASN A 351 2.06 -18.70 4.06
CA ASN A 351 2.88 -19.71 4.73
C ASN A 351 4.22 -19.16 5.27
N ASN A 352 4.39 -17.83 5.30
CA ASN A 352 5.60 -17.17 5.76
C ASN A 352 5.33 -16.35 7.02
N TYR A 353 6.41 -16.01 7.70
CA TYR A 353 6.45 -14.91 8.66
C TYR A 353 7.26 -13.78 8.07
N ARG A 354 6.80 -12.54 8.25
CA ARG A 354 7.65 -11.37 8.16
C ARG A 354 8.43 -11.27 9.46
N VAL A 355 9.74 -11.27 9.35
CA VAL A 355 10.67 -11.33 10.48
C VAL A 355 11.57 -10.10 10.52
N GLU A 356 11.92 -9.66 11.73
CA GLU A 356 12.99 -8.71 11.99
C GLU A 356 14.26 -9.48 12.37
N LEU A 357 15.34 -9.21 11.65
CA LEU A 357 16.68 -9.69 11.96
C LEU A 357 17.29 -8.85 13.09
N PRO A 358 18.25 -9.37 13.86
CA PRO A 358 18.91 -8.63 14.95
C PRO A 358 19.53 -7.28 14.57
N ASN A 359 19.87 -7.06 13.29
CA ASN A 359 20.33 -5.77 12.76
C ASN A 359 19.18 -4.79 12.40
N GLY A 360 17.94 -5.11 12.75
CA GLY A 360 16.74 -4.29 12.50
C GLY A 360 16.19 -4.36 11.07
N LYS A 361 16.75 -5.22 10.21
CA LYS A 361 16.25 -5.40 8.84
C LYS A 361 15.12 -6.41 8.78
N PHE A 362 14.21 -6.24 7.83
CA PHE A 362 13.05 -7.12 7.65
C PHE A 362 13.21 -8.08 6.47
N SER A 363 12.65 -9.28 6.61
CA SER A 363 12.53 -10.25 5.51
C SER A 363 11.34 -11.19 5.71
N TYR A 364 11.15 -12.15 4.80
CA TYR A 364 10.17 -13.21 4.92
C TYR A 364 10.85 -14.57 5.01
N ILE A 365 10.40 -15.39 5.95
CA ILE A 365 10.88 -16.77 6.14
C ILE A 365 9.67 -17.70 6.20
N ALA A 366 9.74 -18.81 5.46
CA ALA A 366 8.72 -19.85 5.53
C ALA A 366 8.56 -20.38 6.96
N ASN A 367 7.33 -20.55 7.42
CA ASN A 367 7.05 -20.99 8.79
C ASN A 367 7.71 -22.35 9.11
N THR A 368 7.85 -23.24 8.12
CA THR A 368 8.51 -24.55 8.23
C THR A 368 10.01 -24.48 8.46
N LYS A 369 10.62 -23.30 8.28
CA LYS A 369 12.06 -23.07 8.50
C LYS A 369 12.36 -22.47 9.86
N LEU A 370 11.37 -22.31 10.72
CA LEU A 370 11.49 -21.67 12.03
C LEU A 370 11.01 -22.59 13.14
N ASN A 371 11.77 -22.61 14.23
CA ASN A 371 11.42 -23.30 15.46
C ASN A 371 11.36 -22.30 16.62
N GLU A 372 10.46 -22.54 17.57
CA GLU A 372 10.43 -21.82 18.84
C GLU A 372 11.72 -22.05 19.64
N VAL A 373 12.16 -21.03 20.37
CA VAL A 373 13.35 -21.10 21.22
C VAL A 373 12.98 -21.71 22.59
N LYS A 374 12.59 -22.99 22.60
CA LYS A 374 12.19 -23.69 23.84
C LYS A 374 13.37 -24.14 24.70
N LYS A 375 14.49 -24.50 24.08
CA LYS A 375 15.70 -25.01 24.74
C LYS A 375 16.96 -24.48 24.04
N PRO A 376 18.07 -24.30 24.78
CA PRO A 376 19.38 -24.02 24.19
C PRO A 376 19.75 -25.06 23.12
N LEU A 377 20.47 -24.63 22.09
CA LEU A 377 21.09 -25.49 21.08
C LEU A 377 22.23 -26.32 21.66
N ARG A 378 22.99 -25.71 22.58
CA ARG A 378 24.10 -26.30 23.32
C ARG A 378 24.40 -25.43 24.53
N THR A 379 25.25 -25.95 25.41
CA THR A 379 25.79 -25.22 26.54
C THR A 379 27.27 -24.96 26.31
N ILE A 380 27.76 -23.79 26.71
CA ILE A 380 29.18 -23.42 26.65
C ILE A 380 29.67 -22.99 28.03
N LYS A 381 30.93 -23.31 28.32
CA LYS A 381 31.65 -22.80 29.50
C LYS A 381 32.47 -21.58 29.09
N VAL A 382 32.34 -20.49 29.83
CA VAL A 382 33.10 -19.27 29.61
C VAL A 382 34.53 -19.49 30.07
N ASN A 383 35.49 -19.25 29.17
CA ASN A 383 36.93 -19.46 29.44
C ASN A 383 37.71 -18.14 29.57
N LEU A 384 37.08 -17.01 29.27
CA LEU A 384 37.68 -15.69 29.47
C LEU A 384 37.51 -15.24 30.92
N ALA A 385 38.46 -14.45 31.42
CA ALA A 385 38.36 -13.83 32.73
C ALA A 385 37.07 -12.99 32.84
N GLU A 386 36.78 -12.22 31.80
CA GLU A 386 35.54 -11.47 31.63
C GLU A 386 35.04 -11.59 30.19
N GLN A 387 33.77 -11.97 30.04
CA GLN A 387 33.08 -12.06 28.76
C GLN A 387 31.84 -11.17 28.81
N ALA A 388 31.82 -10.13 27.98
CA ALA A 388 30.68 -9.24 27.87
C ALA A 388 29.48 -9.92 27.19
N LEU A 389 28.30 -9.71 27.77
CA LEU A 389 27.00 -9.93 27.15
C LEU A 389 26.42 -8.60 26.69
N PHE A 390 26.33 -8.42 25.38
CA PHE A 390 25.83 -7.22 24.73
C PHE A 390 24.30 -7.25 24.54
N ASP A 391 23.68 -6.07 24.48
CA ASP A 391 22.25 -5.92 24.17
C ASP A 391 21.91 -6.23 22.70
N LYS A 392 22.88 -6.03 21.80
CA LYS A 392 22.77 -6.29 20.35
C LYS A 392 24.01 -7.03 19.86
N PRO A 393 23.96 -7.70 18.69
CA PRO A 393 25.12 -8.40 18.13
C PRO A 393 26.11 -7.42 17.48
N GLU A 394 26.60 -6.45 18.26
CA GLU A 394 27.51 -5.40 17.83
C GLU A 394 28.50 -5.08 18.96
N ALA A 395 29.77 -4.88 18.64
CA ALA A 395 30.83 -4.69 19.64
C ALA A 395 30.71 -3.38 20.42
N THR A 396 29.99 -2.40 19.88
CA THR A 396 29.73 -1.08 20.49
C THR A 396 28.41 -1.04 21.26
N ALA A 397 27.65 -2.15 21.28
CA ALA A 397 26.40 -2.21 22.01
C ALA A 397 26.63 -2.17 23.53
N ALA A 398 25.61 -1.74 24.26
CA ALA A 398 25.66 -1.70 25.71
C ALA A 398 25.88 -3.10 26.30
N VAL A 399 26.72 -3.19 27.32
CA VAL A 399 26.96 -4.42 28.09
C VAL A 399 25.82 -4.58 29.10
N LYS A 400 25.09 -5.69 28.99
CA LYS A 400 24.01 -6.07 29.92
C LYS A 400 24.54 -6.78 31.15
N SER A 401 25.57 -7.60 30.98
CA SER A 401 26.17 -8.40 32.04
C SER A 401 27.59 -8.80 31.65
N LEU A 402 28.40 -9.12 32.65
CA LEU A 402 29.73 -9.69 32.50
C LEU A 402 29.72 -11.11 33.04
N LEU A 403 30.06 -12.07 32.20
CA LEU A 403 30.28 -13.45 32.60
C LEU A 403 31.73 -13.63 33.04
N LYS A 404 31.95 -14.48 34.04
CA LYS A 404 33.25 -14.82 34.60
C LYS A 404 33.75 -16.14 34.03
N ASN A 405 35.05 -16.36 34.17
CA ASN A 405 35.64 -17.67 33.89
C ASN A 405 34.95 -18.76 34.73
N GLY A 406 34.47 -19.80 34.08
CA GLY A 406 33.78 -20.91 34.71
C GLY A 406 32.27 -20.88 34.52
N ASP A 407 31.69 -19.72 34.21
CA ASP A 407 30.24 -19.57 34.02
C ASP A 407 29.74 -20.47 32.89
N ILE A 408 28.53 -21.00 33.08
CA ILE A 408 27.87 -21.88 32.13
C ILE A 408 26.72 -21.10 31.51
N VAL A 409 26.67 -21.05 30.18
CA VAL A 409 25.58 -20.38 29.46
C VAL A 409 24.99 -21.26 28.36
N GLY A 410 23.68 -21.16 28.19
CA GLY A 410 22.96 -21.85 27.11
C GLY A 410 22.94 -21.00 25.84
N VAL A 411 23.47 -21.53 24.74
CA VAL A 411 23.39 -20.88 23.42
C VAL A 411 22.00 -21.09 22.84
N ILE A 412 21.19 -20.03 22.76
CA ILE A 412 19.81 -20.10 22.27
C ILE A 412 19.70 -19.83 20.76
N GLY A 413 20.69 -19.16 20.18
CA GLY A 413 20.85 -19.01 18.73
C GLY A 413 22.06 -18.15 18.37
N SER A 414 22.07 -17.64 17.14
CA SER A 414 23.19 -16.85 16.62
C SER A 414 22.74 -15.79 15.63
N PHE A 415 23.64 -14.88 15.29
CA PHE A 415 23.52 -13.95 14.17
C PHE A 415 24.93 -13.48 13.80
N GLU A 416 25.31 -13.66 12.53
CA GLU A 416 26.66 -13.35 12.06
C GLU A 416 27.75 -13.95 12.96
N ASN A 417 28.66 -13.14 13.50
CA ASN A 417 29.76 -13.55 14.37
C ASN A 417 29.38 -13.62 15.86
N TYR A 418 28.11 -13.43 16.20
CA TYR A 418 27.61 -13.43 17.58
C TYR A 418 26.74 -14.65 17.85
N GLN A 419 26.75 -15.09 19.11
CA GLN A 419 25.83 -16.08 19.65
C GLN A 419 24.98 -15.43 20.74
N LEU A 420 23.68 -15.68 20.70
CA LEU A 420 22.75 -15.25 21.73
C LEU A 420 22.73 -16.33 22.80
N VAL A 421 23.00 -15.93 24.04
CA VAL A 421 23.08 -16.84 25.18
C VAL A 421 22.14 -16.42 26.30
N VAL A 422 21.80 -17.38 27.15
CA VAL A 422 21.10 -17.19 28.42
C VAL A 422 21.95 -17.77 29.55
N ASN A 423 22.16 -17.00 30.61
CA ASN A 423 22.85 -17.46 31.83
C ASN A 423 21.87 -18.03 32.86
N ASP A 424 22.39 -18.51 33.99
CA ASP A 424 21.58 -19.10 35.07
C ASP A 424 20.64 -18.08 35.75
N ASP A 425 20.93 -16.79 35.65
CA ASP A 425 20.06 -15.69 36.12
C ASP A 425 18.95 -15.33 35.11
N ASN A 426 18.79 -16.12 34.04
CA ASN A 426 17.89 -15.85 32.90
C ASN A 426 18.20 -14.54 32.15
N ILE A 427 19.42 -14.00 32.29
CA ILE A 427 19.87 -12.84 31.52
C ILE A 427 20.22 -13.31 30.11
N VAL A 428 19.48 -12.78 29.14
CA VAL A 428 19.71 -13.01 27.71
C VAL A 428 20.58 -11.90 27.13
N GLY A 429 21.67 -12.27 26.45
CA GLY A 429 22.57 -11.31 25.80
C GLY A 429 23.43 -11.93 24.69
N TRP A 430 24.01 -11.07 23.86
CA TRP A 430 24.86 -11.44 22.75
C TRP A 430 26.32 -11.51 23.18
N MET A 431 27.03 -12.56 22.79
CA MET A 431 28.47 -12.67 22.96
C MET A 431 29.13 -13.01 21.65
N LEU A 432 30.39 -12.60 21.49
CA LEU A 432 31.20 -13.02 20.34
C LEU A 432 31.41 -14.54 20.39
N LYS A 433 31.45 -15.18 19.21
CA LYS A 433 31.54 -16.64 19.08
C LYS A 433 32.85 -17.22 19.55
#